data_AF-A0A1I2MWR6-F1
#
_entry.id   AF-A0A1I2MWR6-F1
#
_cell.length_a   1.000
_cell.length_b   1.000
_cell.length_c   1.000
_cell.angle_alpha   90.00
_cell.angle_beta   90.00
_cell.angle_gamma   90.00
#
_symmetry.space_group_name_H-M   'P 1'
#
loop_
_entity.id
_entity.type
_entity.pdbx_description
1 polymer ?
#
loop_
_entity_poly.entity_id
_entity_poly.type
_entity_poly.pdbx_seq_one_letter_code
_entity_poly.pdbx_strand_id
1 'polypeptide(L)'
;MIEVLLVSALLVFRAVGALGVRRFRTWPASAAHALAVMLLVTASAHFVPAAVTAMPNHGDLVAMVPPIVPFPDAVVYLTGVLELLGAAGLVVVATRWSAAVGLTALFVLLLPANVYAALADVPFQGHAPTPLGLRVAEQVLYLAVAVWVARSADPAPARRVLHVLHPRRPQATPEPATGRS
;
A
#
# COMPACT_ATOMS: atom_id res chain seq x y z
N MET A 1 7.89 -15.37 -3.58
CA MET A 1 9.06 -14.58 -4.03
C MET A 1 9.04 -13.14 -3.50
N ILE A 2 7.89 -12.45 -3.54
CA ILE A 2 7.77 -11.03 -3.15
C ILE A 2 7.84 -10.84 -1.62
N GLU A 3 7.34 -11.79 -0.86
CA GLU A 3 7.45 -11.86 0.61
C GLU A 3 8.91 -11.99 1.06
N VAL A 4 9.73 -12.77 0.34
CA VAL A 4 11.18 -12.85 0.59
C VAL A 4 11.86 -11.51 0.30
N LEU A 5 11.46 -10.83 -0.77
CA LEU A 5 11.94 -9.47 -1.08
C LEU A 5 11.60 -8.50 0.05
N LEU A 6 10.36 -8.52 0.55
CA LEU A 6 9.93 -7.66 1.66
C LEU A 6 10.77 -7.91 2.92
N VAL A 7 10.92 -9.16 3.33
CA VAL A 7 11.66 -9.53 4.54
C VAL A 7 13.15 -9.21 4.38
N SER A 8 13.76 -9.56 3.25
CA SER A 8 15.18 -9.26 3.00
C SER A 8 15.44 -7.75 2.96
N ALA A 9 14.62 -6.96 2.27
CA ALA A 9 14.73 -5.51 2.25
C ALA A 9 14.58 -4.90 3.66
N LEU A 10 13.64 -5.42 4.48
CA LEU A 10 13.48 -5.01 5.87
C LEU A 10 14.75 -5.23 6.68
N LEU A 11 15.35 -6.42 6.57
CA LEU A 11 16.58 -6.77 7.28
C LEU A 11 17.76 -5.90 6.82
N VAL A 12 17.88 -5.65 5.51
CA VAL A 12 18.90 -4.75 4.95
C VAL A 12 18.76 -3.34 5.51
N PHE A 13 17.57 -2.72 5.43
CA PHE A 13 17.37 -1.38 5.99
C PHE A 13 17.61 -1.36 7.49
N ARG A 14 17.21 -2.39 8.23
CA ARG A 14 17.47 -2.47 9.67
C ARG A 14 18.96 -2.58 9.99
N ALA A 15 19.73 -3.34 9.22
CA ALA A 15 21.18 -3.45 9.35
C ALA A 15 21.85 -2.10 9.06
N VAL A 16 21.45 -1.39 8.00
CA VAL A 16 21.94 -0.04 7.70
C VAL A 16 21.63 0.94 8.84
N GLY A 17 20.46 0.80 9.47
CA GLY A 17 20.13 1.55 10.69
C GLY A 17 21.01 1.21 11.89
N ALA A 18 21.42 -0.06 12.03
CA ALA A 18 22.37 -0.49 13.06
C ALA A 18 23.79 0.05 12.82
N LEU A 19 24.17 0.27 11.56
CA LEU A 19 25.42 0.92 11.16
C LEU A 19 25.41 2.45 11.32
N GLY A 20 24.34 3.03 11.86
CA GLY A 20 24.29 4.44 12.27
C GLY A 20 23.40 5.36 11.42
N VAL A 21 22.76 4.85 10.36
CA VAL A 21 21.87 5.68 9.52
C VAL A 21 20.57 5.99 10.27
N ARG A 22 20.43 7.25 10.70
CA ARG A 22 19.29 7.73 11.52
C ARG A 22 17.92 7.42 10.89
N ARG A 23 17.82 7.42 9.56
CA ARG A 23 16.57 7.18 8.81
C ARG A 23 16.00 5.78 9.03
N PHE A 24 16.83 4.77 9.33
CA PHE A 24 16.43 3.37 9.47
C PHE A 24 16.62 2.83 10.89
N ARG A 25 16.73 3.72 11.87
CA ARG A 25 16.96 3.34 13.27
C ARG A 25 15.77 2.61 13.89
N THR A 26 14.56 2.88 13.40
CA THR A 26 13.33 2.28 13.92
C THR A 26 12.79 1.23 12.95
N TRP A 27 12.24 0.16 13.52
CA TRP A 27 11.61 -0.91 12.73
C TRP A 27 10.50 -0.43 11.79
N PRO A 28 9.58 0.48 12.19
CA PRO A 28 8.55 0.96 11.28
C PRO A 28 9.09 1.77 10.10
N ALA A 29 10.19 2.50 10.30
CA ALA A 29 10.83 3.22 9.20
C ALA A 29 11.45 2.25 8.20
N SER A 30 12.16 1.21 8.66
CA SER A 30 12.70 0.16 7.78
C SER A 30 11.59 -0.59 7.06
N ALA A 31 10.50 -0.94 7.75
CA ALA A 31 9.33 -1.61 7.17
C ALA A 31 8.65 -0.77 6.09
N ALA A 32 8.53 0.55 6.28
CA ALA A 32 7.98 1.44 5.26
C ALA A 32 8.82 1.45 3.98
N HIS A 33 10.15 1.43 4.08
CA HIS A 33 11.03 1.40 2.90
C HIS A 33 11.08 0.01 2.26
N ALA A 34 11.04 -1.06 3.06
CA ALA A 34 10.93 -2.42 2.55
C ALA A 34 9.64 -2.62 1.75
N LEU A 35 8.50 -2.14 2.29
CA LEU A 35 7.22 -2.16 1.60
C LEU A 35 7.24 -1.28 0.34
N ALA A 36 7.92 -0.13 0.37
CA ALA A 36 8.09 0.70 -0.83
C ALA A 36 8.91 -0.02 -1.92
N VAL A 37 10.02 -0.70 -1.57
CA VAL A 37 10.80 -1.49 -2.52
C VAL A 37 9.97 -2.61 -3.13
N MET A 38 9.22 -3.32 -2.29
CA MET A 38 8.29 -4.36 -2.74
C MET A 38 7.28 -3.81 -3.75
N LEU A 39 6.64 -2.68 -3.43
CA LEU A 39 5.67 -2.00 -4.29
C LEU A 39 6.26 -1.53 -5.61
N LEU A 40 7.52 -1.06 -5.63
CA LEU A 40 8.18 -0.70 -6.89
C LEU A 40 8.36 -1.91 -7.80
N VAL A 41 8.68 -3.08 -7.22
CA VAL A 41 8.82 -4.33 -7.97
C VAL A 41 7.45 -4.81 -8.45
N THR A 42 6.41 -4.81 -7.62
CA THR A 42 5.06 -5.22 -8.06
C THR A 42 4.48 -4.25 -9.09
N ALA A 43 4.66 -2.95 -8.90
CA ALA A 43 4.20 -1.92 -9.84
C ALA A 43 4.87 -2.07 -11.22
N SER A 44 6.13 -2.50 -11.28
CA SER A 44 6.84 -2.66 -12.55
C SER A 44 6.15 -3.64 -13.51
N ALA A 45 5.49 -4.68 -12.98
CA ALA A 45 4.75 -5.66 -13.77
C ALA A 45 3.60 -5.04 -14.58
N HIS A 46 3.05 -3.91 -14.12
CA HIS A 46 1.97 -3.21 -14.80
C HIS A 46 2.42 -2.50 -16.09
N PHE A 47 3.69 -2.11 -16.17
CA PHE A 47 4.19 -1.23 -17.23
C PHE A 47 5.28 -1.87 -18.10
N VAL A 48 5.78 -3.04 -17.70
CA VAL A 48 6.83 -3.73 -18.46
C VAL A 48 6.28 -4.24 -19.81
N PRO A 49 7.04 -4.10 -20.91
CA PRO A 49 6.61 -4.62 -22.21
C PRO A 49 6.40 -6.14 -22.19
N ALA A 50 5.42 -6.63 -22.95
CA ALA A 50 5.10 -8.06 -23.06
C ALA A 50 6.28 -8.93 -23.57
N ALA A 51 7.29 -8.32 -24.21
CA ALA A 51 8.51 -9.01 -24.63
C ALA A 51 9.40 -9.45 -23.44
N VAL A 52 9.19 -8.89 -22.25
CA VAL A 52 9.93 -9.27 -21.04
C VAL A 52 9.25 -10.49 -20.41
N THR A 53 9.96 -11.63 -20.42
CA THR A 53 9.47 -12.91 -19.88
C THR A 53 10.07 -13.29 -18.53
N ALA A 54 11.01 -12.48 -18.01
CA ALA A 54 11.68 -12.74 -16.74
C ALA A 54 10.84 -12.37 -15.50
N MET A 55 9.73 -11.66 -15.69
CA MET A 55 8.84 -11.19 -14.62
C MET A 55 7.41 -11.03 -15.12
N PRO A 56 6.41 -11.01 -14.21
CA PRO A 56 5.02 -10.69 -14.52
C PRO A 56 4.88 -9.47 -15.42
N ASN A 57 4.02 -9.55 -16.43
CA ASN A 57 3.66 -8.41 -17.25
C ASN A 57 2.18 -8.05 -17.12
N HIS A 58 1.78 -6.96 -17.78
CA HIS A 58 0.42 -6.45 -17.73
C HIS A 58 -0.64 -7.49 -18.12
N GLY A 59 -0.34 -8.35 -19.10
CA GLY A 59 -1.25 -9.40 -19.54
C GLY A 59 -1.51 -10.45 -18.46
N ASP A 60 -0.47 -10.84 -17.72
CA ASP A 60 -0.62 -11.76 -16.57
C ASP A 60 -1.52 -11.16 -15.49
N LEU A 61 -1.41 -9.85 -15.25
CA LEU A 61 -2.21 -9.14 -14.26
C LEU A 61 -3.67 -9.00 -14.69
N VAL A 62 -3.92 -8.67 -15.96
CA VAL A 62 -5.27 -8.59 -16.53
C VAL A 62 -5.98 -9.94 -16.46
N ALA A 63 -5.27 -11.05 -16.68
CA ALA A 63 -5.85 -12.39 -16.56
C ALA A 63 -6.37 -12.71 -15.14
N MET A 64 -5.83 -12.05 -14.11
CA MET A 64 -6.30 -12.19 -12.73
C MET A 64 -7.53 -11.35 -12.39
N VAL A 65 -7.94 -10.44 -13.27
CA VAL A 65 -9.08 -9.56 -13.01
C VAL A 65 -10.39 -10.32 -13.21
N PRO A 66 -11.29 -10.35 -12.20
CA PRO A 66 -12.57 -11.01 -12.33
C PRO A 66 -13.42 -10.40 -13.47
N PRO A 67 -14.19 -11.21 -14.23
CA PRO A 67 -14.98 -10.72 -15.37
C PRO A 67 -16.05 -9.67 -15.02
N ILE A 68 -16.45 -9.58 -13.74
CA ILE A 68 -17.39 -8.57 -13.25
C ILE A 68 -16.79 -7.16 -13.19
N VAL A 69 -15.45 -7.04 -13.22
CA VAL A 69 -14.76 -5.76 -13.17
C VAL A 69 -14.71 -5.16 -14.59
N PRO A 70 -15.31 -3.99 -14.82
CA PRO A 70 -15.27 -3.34 -16.12
C PRO A 70 -13.88 -2.76 -16.40
N PHE A 71 -13.48 -2.74 -17.66
CA PHE A 71 -12.21 -2.15 -18.14
C PHE A 71 -10.96 -2.68 -17.40
N PRO A 72 -10.69 -4.01 -17.46
CA PRO A 72 -9.64 -4.64 -16.66
C PRO A 72 -8.25 -4.03 -16.90
N ASP A 73 -7.90 -3.70 -18.14
CA ASP A 73 -6.62 -3.04 -18.46
C ASP A 73 -6.46 -1.69 -17.74
N ALA A 74 -7.51 -0.86 -17.75
CA ALA A 74 -7.47 0.44 -17.09
C ALA A 74 -7.35 0.30 -15.57
N VAL A 75 -8.03 -0.68 -14.99
CA VAL A 75 -7.94 -0.99 -13.55
C VAL A 75 -6.54 -1.45 -13.19
N VAL A 76 -5.92 -2.31 -13.99
CA VAL A 76 -4.54 -2.77 -13.79
C VAL A 76 -3.58 -1.58 -13.85
N TYR A 77 -3.61 -0.74 -14.89
CA TYR A 77 -2.76 0.45 -14.91
C TYR A 77 -2.99 1.38 -13.71
N LEU A 78 -4.24 1.57 -13.30
CA LEU A 78 -4.58 2.37 -12.13
C LEU A 78 -3.97 1.79 -10.85
N THR A 79 -4.05 0.47 -10.64
CA THR A 79 -3.45 -0.16 -9.46
C THR A 79 -1.94 0.00 -9.47
N GLY A 80 -1.28 -0.14 -10.62
CA GLY A 80 0.16 0.12 -10.77
C GLY A 80 0.55 1.56 -10.43
N VAL A 81 -0.22 2.56 -10.87
CA VAL A 81 0.00 3.97 -10.50
C VAL A 81 -0.18 4.18 -8.99
N LEU A 82 -1.23 3.60 -8.40
CA LEU A 82 -1.48 3.69 -6.96
C LEU A 82 -0.37 3.04 -6.13
N GLU A 83 0.21 1.93 -6.59
CA GLU A 83 1.37 1.31 -5.95
C GLU A 83 2.60 2.22 -5.99
N LEU A 84 2.90 2.85 -7.13
CA LEU A 84 4.01 3.81 -7.25
C LEU A 84 3.82 5.03 -6.33
N LEU A 85 2.60 5.59 -6.29
CA LEU A 85 2.26 6.70 -5.40
C LEU A 85 2.35 6.27 -3.93
N GLY A 86 1.91 5.06 -3.60
CA GLY A 86 2.04 4.48 -2.27
C GLY A 86 3.51 4.31 -1.86
N ALA A 87 4.35 3.78 -2.75
CA ALA A 87 5.78 3.61 -2.50
C ALA A 87 6.47 4.96 -2.24
N ALA A 88 6.24 5.96 -3.10
CA ALA A 88 6.76 7.31 -2.90
C ALA A 88 6.25 7.92 -1.58
N GLY A 89 4.96 7.75 -1.31
CA GLY A 89 4.31 8.27 -0.12
C GLY A 89 4.80 7.65 1.19
N LEU A 90 5.21 6.37 1.20
CA LEU A 90 5.80 5.68 2.36
C LEU A 90 7.21 6.22 2.72
N VAL A 91 7.98 6.58 1.69
CA VAL A 91 9.36 7.07 1.83
C VAL A 91 9.38 8.48 2.44
N VAL A 92 8.40 9.32 2.08
CA VAL A 92 8.27 10.69 2.59
C VAL A 92 7.53 10.69 3.93
N VAL A 93 8.22 11.11 5.00
CA VAL A 93 7.69 11.05 6.39
C VAL A 93 6.34 11.78 6.52
N ALA A 94 6.18 12.92 5.85
CA ALA A 94 4.97 13.74 5.92
C ALA A 94 3.72 13.07 5.30
N THR A 95 3.90 12.16 4.34
CA THR A 95 2.79 11.48 3.62
C THR A 95 2.64 10.02 4.02
N ARG A 96 3.56 9.49 4.84
CA ARG A 96 3.64 8.07 5.18
C ARG A 96 2.33 7.51 5.75
N TRP A 97 1.67 8.27 6.62
CA TRP A 97 0.40 7.84 7.20
C TRP A 97 -0.68 7.68 6.12
N SER A 98 -0.87 8.69 5.27
CA SER A 98 -1.86 8.65 4.19
C SER A 98 -1.55 7.56 3.17
N ALA A 99 -0.28 7.37 2.82
CA ALA A 99 0.17 6.32 1.92
C ALA A 99 -0.12 4.93 2.50
N ALA A 100 0.20 4.69 3.77
CA ALA A 100 -0.04 3.41 4.44
C ALA A 100 -1.54 3.08 4.56
N VAL A 101 -2.38 4.07 4.84
CA VAL A 101 -3.84 3.90 4.85
C VAL A 101 -4.37 3.61 3.44
N GLY A 102 -3.93 4.37 2.44
CA GLY A 102 -4.31 4.16 1.03
C GLY A 102 -3.90 2.77 0.52
N LEU A 103 -2.68 2.33 0.84
CA LEU A 103 -2.19 0.99 0.52
C LEU A 103 -2.97 -0.11 1.22
N THR A 104 -3.37 0.11 2.49
CA THR A 104 -4.24 -0.83 3.20
C THR A 104 -5.56 -1.00 2.45
N ALA A 105 -6.18 0.11 2.02
CA ALA A 105 -7.41 0.05 1.23
C ALA A 105 -7.19 -0.63 -0.13
N LEU A 106 -6.10 -0.32 -0.83
CA LEU A 106 -5.72 -0.95 -2.10
C LEU A 106 -5.59 -2.47 -1.94
N PHE A 107 -4.85 -2.96 -0.95
CA PHE A 107 -4.69 -4.38 -0.71
C PHE A 107 -6.02 -5.07 -0.35
N VAL A 108 -6.90 -4.40 0.39
CA VAL A 108 -8.26 -4.95 0.62
C VAL A 108 -9.06 -5.03 -0.69
N LEU A 109 -8.94 -4.04 -1.57
CA LEU A 109 -9.63 -4.04 -2.87
C LEU A 109 -9.08 -5.09 -3.84
N LEU A 110 -7.81 -5.47 -3.74
CA LEU A 110 -7.19 -6.51 -4.57
C LEU A 110 -7.50 -7.94 -4.11
N LEU A 111 -8.01 -8.13 -2.89
CA LEU A 111 -8.34 -9.46 -2.36
C LEU A 111 -9.28 -10.27 -3.24
N PRO A 112 -10.42 -9.72 -3.72
CA PRO A 112 -11.33 -10.45 -4.59
C PRO A 112 -10.68 -10.95 -5.89
N ALA A 113 -9.79 -10.16 -6.50
CA ALA A 113 -9.05 -10.56 -7.69
C ALA A 113 -8.08 -11.72 -7.39
N ASN A 114 -7.37 -11.64 -6.26
CA ASN A 114 -6.48 -12.72 -5.81
C ASN A 114 -7.21 -14.02 -5.48
N VAL A 115 -8.41 -13.93 -4.89
CA VAL A 115 -9.27 -15.09 -4.61
C VAL A 115 -9.78 -15.70 -5.92
N TYR A 116 -10.28 -14.86 -6.84
CA TYR A 116 -10.74 -15.30 -8.15
C TYR A 116 -9.62 -16.01 -8.93
N ALA A 117 -8.44 -15.41 -9.02
CA ALA A 117 -7.32 -15.98 -9.76
C ALA A 117 -6.93 -17.38 -9.26
N ALA A 118 -7.02 -17.61 -7.94
CA ALA A 118 -6.74 -18.92 -7.36
C ALA A 118 -7.87 -19.93 -7.57
N LEU A 119 -9.14 -19.50 -7.52
CA LEU A 119 -10.29 -20.39 -7.71
C LEU A 119 -10.56 -20.73 -9.18
N ALA A 120 -10.20 -19.83 -10.10
CA ALA A 120 -10.34 -20.01 -11.54
C ALA A 120 -9.07 -20.60 -12.18
N ASP A 121 -8.11 -21.06 -11.38
CA ASP A 121 -6.83 -21.63 -11.80
C ASP A 121 -6.07 -20.79 -12.85
N VAL A 122 -6.09 -19.47 -12.68
CA VAL A 122 -5.45 -18.54 -13.62
C VAL A 122 -3.93 -18.73 -13.57
N PRO A 123 -3.29 -19.15 -14.68
CA PRO A 123 -1.85 -19.28 -14.72
C PRO A 123 -1.20 -17.91 -14.58
N PHE A 124 -0.04 -17.87 -13.92
CA PHE A 124 0.70 -16.63 -13.70
C PHE A 124 2.13 -16.82 -14.14
N GLN A 125 2.63 -15.96 -15.05
CA GLN A 125 3.99 -16.10 -15.57
C GLN A 125 4.28 -17.46 -16.20
N GLY A 126 3.28 -18.08 -16.82
CA GLY A 126 3.40 -19.43 -17.38
C GLY A 126 3.55 -20.55 -16.33
N HIS A 127 3.39 -20.25 -15.04
CA HIS A 127 3.40 -21.22 -13.95
C HIS A 127 1.98 -21.52 -13.46
N ALA A 128 1.83 -22.65 -12.77
CA ALA A 128 0.60 -23.02 -12.10
C ALA A 128 0.16 -21.93 -11.10
N PRO A 129 -1.16 -21.75 -10.90
CA PRO A 129 -1.70 -20.77 -9.97
C PRO A 129 -1.16 -20.99 -8.55
N THR A 130 -0.74 -19.89 -7.90
CA THR A 130 -0.39 -19.93 -6.47
C THR A 130 -1.60 -20.39 -5.65
N PRO A 131 -1.45 -21.39 -4.75
CA PRO A 131 -2.53 -21.85 -3.90
C PRO A 131 -3.18 -20.73 -3.09
N LEU A 132 -4.51 -20.76 -2.96
CA LEU A 132 -5.29 -19.73 -2.28
C LEU A 132 -4.77 -19.42 -0.87
N GLY A 133 -4.46 -20.45 -0.08
CA GLY A 133 -3.96 -20.28 1.29
C GLY A 133 -2.66 -19.47 1.36
N LEU A 134 -1.75 -19.70 0.41
CA LEU A 134 -0.49 -18.96 0.32
C LEU A 134 -0.73 -17.51 -0.10
N ARG A 135 -1.58 -17.27 -1.11
CA ARG A 135 -1.95 -15.90 -1.52
C ARG A 135 -2.57 -15.09 -0.40
N VAL A 136 -3.49 -15.70 0.36
CA VAL A 136 -4.14 -15.03 1.49
C VAL A 136 -3.13 -14.74 2.59
N ALA A 137 -2.21 -15.66 2.89
CA ALA A 137 -1.15 -15.43 3.87
C ALA A 137 -0.23 -14.26 3.47
N GLU A 138 0.19 -14.21 2.19
CA GLU A 138 0.96 -13.09 1.63
C GLU A 138 0.21 -11.76 1.77
N GLN A 139 -1.08 -11.74 1.41
CA GLN A 139 -1.89 -10.53 1.51
C GLN A 139 -2.06 -10.05 2.95
N VAL A 140 -2.25 -10.98 3.89
CA VAL A 140 -2.32 -10.68 5.32
C VAL A 140 -1.01 -10.08 5.82
N LEU A 141 0.14 -10.60 5.37
CA LEU A 141 1.44 -10.04 5.68
C LEU A 141 1.56 -8.59 5.19
N TYR A 142 1.21 -8.30 3.94
CA TYR A 142 1.29 -6.95 3.38
C TYR A 142 0.36 -5.96 4.09
N LEU A 143 -0.87 -6.39 4.39
CA LEU A 143 -1.82 -5.62 5.19
C LEU A 143 -1.31 -5.35 6.60
N ALA A 144 -0.75 -6.36 7.27
CA ALA A 144 -0.21 -6.21 8.62
C ALA A 144 0.94 -5.18 8.65
N VAL A 145 1.85 -5.23 7.67
CA VAL A 145 2.95 -4.27 7.55
C VAL A 145 2.42 -2.86 7.26
N ALA A 146 1.48 -2.71 6.31
CA ALA A 146 0.89 -1.41 6.00
C ALA A 146 0.20 -0.78 7.21
N VAL A 147 -0.62 -1.56 7.94
CA VAL A 147 -1.30 -1.11 9.16
C VAL A 147 -0.31 -0.77 10.27
N TRP A 148 0.76 -1.56 10.43
CA TRP A 148 1.80 -1.28 11.40
C TRP A 148 2.53 0.04 11.10
N VAL A 149 2.86 0.29 9.84
CA VAL A 149 3.45 1.56 9.38
C VAL A 149 2.49 2.72 9.63
N ALA A 150 1.19 2.57 9.31
CA ALA A 150 0.19 3.58 9.56
C ALA A 150 0.08 3.93 11.05
N ARG A 151 0.06 2.93 11.94
CA ARG A 151 0.02 3.13 13.40
C ARG A 151 1.26 3.80 13.98
N SER A 152 2.39 3.70 13.28
CA SER A 152 3.67 4.26 13.70
C SER A 152 3.97 5.63 13.07
N ALA A 153 3.12 6.11 12.16
CA ALA A 153 3.29 7.38 11.46
C ALA A 153 2.42 8.48 12.08
N ASP A 154 2.90 9.73 12.02
CA ASP A 154 2.17 10.89 12.52
C ASP A 154 1.03 11.30 11.55
N PRO A 155 -0.25 11.30 11.99
CA PRO A 155 -1.38 11.73 11.17
C PRO A 155 -1.54 13.27 11.08
N ALA A 156 -0.73 14.07 11.79
CA ALA A 156 -0.88 15.52 11.88
C ALA A 156 -0.95 16.26 10.52
N PRO A 157 -0.16 15.89 9.48
CA PRO A 157 -0.30 16.49 8.16
C PRO A 157 -1.68 16.27 7.53
N ALA A 158 -2.21 15.04 7.62
CA ALA A 158 -3.54 14.71 7.11
C ALA A 158 -4.66 15.43 7.88
N ARG A 159 -4.52 15.55 9.21
CA ARG A 159 -5.46 16.30 10.05
C ARG A 159 -5.50 17.79 9.70
N ARG A 160 -4.36 18.40 9.36
CA ARG A 160 -4.32 19.81 8.93
C ARG A 160 -5.12 20.04 7.65
N VAL A 161 -4.99 19.16 6.66
CA VAL A 161 -5.79 19.24 5.42
C VAL A 161 -7.28 19.11 5.73
N LEU A 162 -7.68 18.12 6.54
CA LEU A 162 -9.08 17.94 6.91
C LEU A 162 -9.66 19.13 7.67
N HIS A 163 -8.87 19.77 8.53
CA HIS A 163 -9.29 20.97 9.26
C HIS A 163 -9.49 22.19 8.35
N VAL A 164 -8.69 22.35 7.30
CA VAL A 164 -8.88 23.42 6.30
C VAL A 164 -10.18 23.21 5.52
N LEU A 165 -10.50 21.97 5.16
CA LEU A 165 -11.74 21.64 4.43
C LEU A 165 -13.00 21.73 5.29
N HIS A 166 -12.89 21.47 6.59
CA HIS A 166 -13.99 21.55 7.53
C HIS A 166 -13.61 22.43 8.73
N PRO A 167 -13.56 23.77 8.56
CA PRO A 167 -13.38 24.67 9.67
C PRO A 167 -14.53 24.46 10.65
N ARG A 168 -14.25 24.10 11.91
CA ARG A 168 -15.29 24.09 12.94
C ARG A 168 -15.93 25.48 12.97
N ARG A 169 -17.25 25.57 12.81
CA ARG A 169 -17.97 26.83 13.05
C ARG A 169 -17.58 27.30 14.46
N PRO A 170 -17.20 28.57 14.66
CA PRO A 170 -16.91 29.09 15.98
C PRO A 170 -18.09 28.76 16.89
N GLN A 171 -17.81 28.08 18.01
CA GLN A 171 -18.80 27.90 19.05
C GLN A 171 -19.23 29.30 19.46
N ALA A 172 -20.52 29.62 19.29
CA ALA A 172 -21.07 30.88 19.78
C ALA A 172 -20.75 30.94 21.27
N THR A 173 -19.94 31.93 21.66
CA THR A 173 -19.64 32.22 23.05
C THR A 173 -20.98 32.35 23.78
N PRO A 174 -21.21 31.64 24.90
CA PRO A 174 -22.43 31.84 25.66
C PRO A 174 -22.51 33.31 26.05
N GLU A 175 -23.58 33.98 25.62
CA GLU A 175 -23.86 35.36 25.97
C GLU A 175 -23.86 35.46 27.50
N PRO A 176 -23.05 36.35 28.11
CA PRO A 176 -23.04 36.49 29.55
C PRO A 176 -24.45 36.94 29.97
N ALA A 177 -25.13 36.11 30.75
CA ALA A 177 -26.43 36.43 31.31
C ALA A 177 -26.27 37.68 32.20
N THR A 178 -26.50 38.87 31.62
CA THR A 178 -26.72 40.11 32.35
C THR A 178 -28.10 40.06 32.98
N GLY A 179 -28.23 39.25 34.04
CA GLY A 179 -29.35 39.30 34.97
C GLY A 179 -29.06 40.32 36.06
N ARG A 180 -29.63 41.51 35.92
CA ARG A 180 -29.73 42.53 36.97
C ARG A 180 -30.77 42.10 38.02
N SER A 181 -30.64 42.74 39.20
CA SER A 181 -31.51 42.85 40.38
C SER A 181 -31.66 41.64 41.28
#